data_AF-A0AAI8PLE0-F1
#
_entry.id   AF-A0AAI8PLE0-F1
#
_cell.length_a   1.000
_cell.length_b   1.000
_cell.length_c   1.000
_cell.angle_alpha   90.00
_cell.angle_beta   90.00
_cell.angle_gamma   90.00
#
_symmetry.space_group_name_H-M   'P 1'
#
loop_
_entity.id
_entity.type
_entity.pdbx_description
1 polymer ?
#
loop_
_entity_poly.entity_id
_entity_poly.type
_entity_poly.pdbx_seq_one_letter_code
_entity_poly.pdbx_strand_id
1 'polypeptide(L)'
;MWPEPGFLVIFRMYEVEAIDFDVDLREWQGQTGVDALCRLLRAVGRRLGKPVLMAPESDSAHPVLGFDVTADRVVLLAEPWPS
;
A
#
# COMPACT_ATOMS: atom_id res chain seq x y z
N MET A 1 -10.87 -8.57 2.98
CA MET A 1 -10.17 -9.71 2.34
C MET A 1 -8.99 -10.07 3.22
N TRP A 2 -8.68 -11.34 3.38
CA TRP A 2 -7.57 -11.80 4.23
C TRP A 2 -6.51 -12.45 3.32
N PRO A 3 -5.45 -11.73 2.90
CA PRO A 3 -4.37 -12.35 2.13
C PRO A 3 -3.64 -13.44 2.92
N GLU A 4 -3.64 -13.32 4.24
CA GLU A 4 -3.03 -14.26 5.20
C GLU A 4 -3.82 -14.19 6.53
N PRO A 5 -3.74 -15.21 7.41
CA PRO A 5 -4.38 -15.17 8.72
C PRO A 5 -3.90 -13.97 9.55
N GLY A 6 -4.85 -13.18 10.05
CA GLY A 6 -4.54 -12.03 10.90
C GLY A 6 -4.22 -10.74 10.15
N PHE A 7 -4.15 -10.75 8.80
CA PHE A 7 -3.95 -9.54 8.00
C PHE A 7 -5.25 -9.16 7.28
N LEU A 8 -5.93 -8.11 7.71
CA LEU A 8 -7.16 -7.64 7.09
C LEU A 8 -6.87 -6.51 6.09
N VAL A 9 -7.35 -6.69 4.86
CA VAL A 9 -7.39 -5.64 3.84
C VAL A 9 -8.83 -5.24 3.58
N ILE A 10 -9.17 -3.97 3.84
CA ILE A 10 -10.53 -3.43 3.67
C ILE A 10 -10.55 -2.61 2.39
N PHE A 11 -11.18 -3.12 1.33
CA PHE A 11 -11.32 -2.42 0.06
C PHE A 11 -12.56 -1.52 0.04
N ARG A 12 -12.43 -0.33 -0.57
CA ARG A 12 -13.50 0.64 -0.79
C ARG A 12 -13.41 1.19 -2.22
N MET A 13 -14.55 1.32 -2.88
CA MET A 13 -14.66 1.86 -4.23
C MET A 13 -15.46 3.15 -4.16
N TYR A 14 -14.78 4.25 -3.81
CA TYR A 14 -15.41 5.56 -3.72
C TYR A 14 -15.43 6.30 -5.06
N GLU A 15 -14.42 6.08 -5.89
CA GLU A 15 -14.24 6.72 -7.19
C GLU A 15 -14.22 5.66 -8.31
N VAL A 16 -14.57 6.07 -9.54
CA VAL A 16 -14.62 5.15 -10.70
C VAL A 16 -13.22 4.71 -11.11
N GLU A 17 -12.24 5.59 -10.94
CA GLU A 17 -10.86 5.39 -11.44
C GLU A 17 -9.95 4.72 -10.40
N ALA A 18 -10.38 4.63 -9.14
CA ALA A 18 -9.56 4.19 -8.01
C ALA A 18 -10.25 3.13 -7.14
N ILE A 19 -9.41 2.33 -6.49
CA ILE A 19 -9.83 1.42 -5.43
C ILE A 19 -8.94 1.77 -4.25
N ASP A 20 -9.57 2.21 -3.16
CA ASP A 20 -8.88 2.49 -1.92
C ASP A 20 -8.89 1.25 -1.06
N PHE A 21 -7.87 1.08 -0.21
CA PHE A 21 -7.90 0.05 0.80
C PHE A 21 -7.05 0.39 2.01
N ASP A 22 -7.51 -0.04 3.17
CA ASP A 22 -6.78 0.11 4.42
C ASP A 22 -6.15 -1.20 4.84
N VAL A 23 -5.03 -1.07 5.54
CA VAL A 23 -4.31 -2.11 6.26
C VAL A 23 -3.91 -1.57 7.63
N ASP A 24 -3.97 -2.39 8.67
CA ASP A 24 -3.42 -2.03 9.97
C ASP A 24 -2.02 -2.63 10.13
N LEU A 25 -0.98 -1.79 10.13
CA LEU A 25 0.40 -2.26 10.26
C LEU A 25 0.69 -2.94 11.61
N ARG A 26 -0.18 -2.81 12.61
CA ARG A 26 -0.06 -3.50 13.90
C ARG A 26 -0.44 -4.97 13.81
N GLU A 27 -1.26 -5.35 12.82
CA GLU A 27 -1.69 -6.72 12.60
C GLU A 27 -0.52 -7.64 12.22
N TRP A 28 0.56 -7.08 11.66
CA TRP A 28 1.75 -7.85 11.34
C TRP A 28 3.05 -7.03 11.42
N GLN A 29 3.82 -7.25 12.49
CA GLN A 29 5.08 -6.55 12.70
C GLN A 29 6.31 -7.37 12.25
N GLY A 30 7.42 -6.67 12.03
CA GLY A 30 8.69 -7.26 11.60
C GLY A 30 8.74 -7.53 10.10
N GLN A 31 9.84 -8.17 9.66
CA GLN A 31 10.14 -8.35 8.24
C GLN A 31 9.06 -9.14 7.50
N THR A 32 8.48 -10.16 8.13
CA THR A 32 7.40 -10.96 7.53
C THR A 32 6.19 -10.11 7.15
N GLY A 33 5.80 -9.15 7.99
CA GLY A 33 4.70 -8.22 7.72
C GLY A 33 5.03 -7.29 6.56
N VAL A 34 6.24 -6.74 6.53
CA VAL A 34 6.75 -5.91 5.42
C VAL A 34 6.74 -6.68 4.10
N ASP A 35 7.19 -7.93 4.11
CA ASP A 35 7.21 -8.79 2.92
C ASP A 35 5.79 -9.11 2.43
N ALA A 36 4.86 -9.38 3.34
CA ALA A 36 3.45 -9.63 3.02
C ALA A 36 2.80 -8.39 2.39
N LEU A 37 3.04 -7.20 2.96
CA LEU A 37 2.56 -5.94 2.41
C LEU A 37 3.15 -5.69 1.01
N CYS A 38 4.46 -5.87 0.82
CA CYS A 38 5.10 -5.74 -0.49
C CYS A 38 4.52 -6.71 -1.53
N ARG A 39 4.21 -7.96 -1.13
CA ARG A 39 3.56 -8.94 -2.00
C ARG A 39 2.16 -8.51 -2.41
N LEU A 40 1.37 -7.98 -1.47
CA LEU A 40 0.02 -7.46 -1.75
C LEU A 40 0.07 -6.31 -2.76
N LEU A 41 0.90 -5.29 -2.52
CA LEU A 41 1.03 -4.12 -3.41
C LEU A 41 1.43 -4.54 -4.83
N ARG A 42 2.41 -5.43 -4.94
CA ARG A 42 2.88 -5.97 -6.23
C ARG A 42 1.78 -6.75 -6.94
N ALA A 43 1.04 -7.60 -6.22
CA ALA A 43 -0.04 -8.40 -6.79
C ALA A 43 -1.17 -7.51 -7.34
N VAL A 44 -1.62 -6.52 -6.56
CA VAL A 44 -2.66 -5.57 -6.97
C VAL A 44 -2.19 -4.74 -8.17
N GLY A 45 -1.01 -4.12 -8.07
CA GLY A 45 -0.49 -3.24 -9.11
C GLY A 45 -0.28 -3.95 -10.44
N ARG A 46 0.30 -5.16 -10.42
CA ARG A 46 0.46 -5.99 -11.63
C ARG A 46 -0.88 -6.42 -12.20
N ARG A 47 -1.84 -6.81 -11.36
CA ARG A 47 -3.15 -7.28 -11.82
C ARG A 47 -3.98 -6.20 -12.50
N LEU A 48 -3.84 -4.95 -12.04
CA LEU A 48 -4.58 -3.81 -12.55
C LEU A 48 -3.80 -2.99 -13.58
N GLY A 49 -2.48 -3.19 -13.69
CA GLY A 49 -1.60 -2.36 -14.51
C GLY A 49 -1.57 -0.90 -14.03
N LYS A 50 -1.82 -0.67 -12.73
CA LYS A 50 -1.90 0.66 -12.12
C LYS A 50 -0.91 0.77 -10.96
N PRO A 51 -0.32 1.95 -10.72
CA PRO A 51 0.45 2.21 -9.50
C PRO A 51 -0.40 1.96 -8.25
N VAL A 52 0.24 1.52 -7.17
CA VAL A 52 -0.42 1.39 -5.86
C VAL A 52 0.26 2.35 -4.91
N LEU A 53 -0.46 3.39 -4.50
CA LEU A 53 0.02 4.41 -3.56
C LEU A 53 -0.26 3.97 -2.12
N MET A 54 0.69 4.23 -1.25
CA MET A 54 0.58 4.01 0.19
C MET A 54 0.93 5.32 0.90
N ALA A 55 -0.09 5.91 1.49
CA ALA A 55 0.04 7.05 2.37
C ALA A 55 -0.53 6.66 3.74
N PRO A 56 0.06 7.16 4.84
CA PRO A 56 -0.57 7.01 6.14
C PRO A 56 -1.86 7.85 6.17
N GLU A 57 -2.89 7.28 6.80
CA GLU A 57 -4.18 7.94 6.89
C GLU A 57 -4.04 9.24 7.68
N SER A 58 -4.40 10.36 7.04
CA SER A 58 -4.42 11.70 7.66
C SER A 58 -3.09 12.18 8.24
N ASP A 59 -1.95 11.67 7.77
CA ASP A 59 -0.62 12.07 8.24
C ASP A 59 0.29 12.48 7.07
N SER A 60 0.52 13.78 6.92
CA SER A 60 1.38 14.36 5.89
C SER A 60 2.86 14.45 6.28
N ALA A 61 3.20 14.09 7.53
CA ALA A 61 4.56 14.15 8.05
C ALA A 61 5.40 12.90 7.69
N HIS A 62 4.79 11.93 7.01
CA HIS A 62 5.43 10.68 6.64
C HIS A 62 5.50 10.52 5.13
N PRO A 63 6.53 9.80 4.63
CA PRO A 63 6.73 9.61 3.21
C PRO A 63 5.58 8.85 2.55
N VAL A 64 5.29 9.21 1.30
CA VAL A 64 4.40 8.42 0.46
C VAL A 64 5.24 7.37 -0.27
N LEU A 65 4.92 6.10 -0.02
CA LEU A 65 5.50 4.98 -0.74
C LEU A 65 4.55 4.55 -1.86
N GLY A 66 5.07 3.86 -2.86
CA GLY A 66 4.19 3.21 -3.81
C GLY A 66 4.86 2.11 -4.62
N PHE A 67 4.05 1.17 -5.09
CA PHE A 67 4.48 0.19 -6.07
C PHE A 67 4.40 0.81 -7.46
N ASP A 68 5.57 0.97 -8.09
CA ASP A 68 5.69 1.40 -9.48
C ASP A 68 5.64 0.17 -10.40
N VAL A 69 4.69 0.16 -11.31
CA VAL A 69 4.47 -0.97 -12.24
C VAL A 69 5.61 -1.09 -13.26
N THR A 70 6.19 0.02 -13.70
CA THR A 70 7.23 0.06 -14.73
C THR A 70 8.56 -0.44 -14.16
N ALA A 71 8.92 0.03 -12.96
CA ALA A 71 10.13 -0.37 -12.25
C ALA A 71 9.97 -1.70 -11.49
N ASP A 72 8.73 -2.20 -11.37
CA ASP A 72 8.36 -3.44 -10.69
C ASP A 72 8.90 -3.56 -9.27
N ARG A 73 8.84 -2.44 -8.53
CA ARG A 73 9.33 -2.33 -7.15
C ARG A 73 8.60 -1.25 -6.37
N VAL A 74 8.67 -1.34 -5.05
CA VAL A 74 8.25 -0.26 -4.16
C VAL A 74 9.31 0.85 -4.21
N VAL A 75 8.85 2.09 -4.36
CA VAL A 75 9.68 3.30 -4.42
C VAL A 75 9.13 4.37 -3.47
N LEU A 76 9.97 5.33 -3.11
CA LEU A 76 9.57 6.57 -2.47
C LEU A 76 8.98 7.49 -3.54
N LEU A 77 7.72 7.91 -3.38
CA LEU A 77 7.01 8.77 -4.32
C LEU A 77 7.04 10.25 -3.92
N ALA A 78 6.97 10.52 -2.61
CA ALA A 78 7.09 11.86 -2.08
C ALA A 78 7.75 11.83 -0.70
N GLU A 79 8.62 12.80 -0.45
CA GLU A 79 9.14 13.06 0.90
C GLU A 79 8.05 13.71 1.78
N PRO A 80 8.17 13.62 3.12
CA PRO A 80 7.33 14.38 4.04
C PRO A 80 7.25 15.85 3.69
N TRP A 81 6.12 16.49 3.98
CA TRP A 81 6.05 17.95 3.90
C TRP A 81 7.03 18.56 4.93
N PRO A 82 7.90 19.50 4.55
CA PRO A 82 8.81 20.14 5.50
C PRO A 82 8.01 20.91 6.55
N SER A 83 8.25 20.58 7.82
CA SER A 83 7.67 21.23 9.00
C SER A 83 8.17 22.66 9.19
#